data_AF-B3WFW9-F1
#
_entry.id   AF-B3WFW9-F1
#
_cell.length_a   1.000
_cell.length_b   1.000
_cell.length_c   1.000
_cell.angle_alpha   90.00
_cell.angle_beta   90.00
_cell.angle_gamma   90.00
#
_symmetry.space_group_name_H-M   'P 1'
#
loop_
_entity.id
_entity.type
_entity.pdbx_description
1 polymer ?
#
loop_
_entity_poly.entity_id
_entity_poly.type
_entity_poly.pdbx_seq_one_letter_code
_entity_poly.pdbx_strand_id
1 'polypeptide(L)'
;MPFWTTQDTRNAIISSLIPAGAAVAAFASFAKDQQVADWWAALKKPNWAPKDVRVYSAVDLLTLSPLGYASYLVYKNGGGFDYNDTKLALGLYGASVTLAVATIPIVKKKELGCLWKNTTVVSLTAAAASFAFYKIDKKAGLLVVPFAVWTAFYAYLAYSIKKENDPIKNL
;
A
#
# COMPACT_ATOMS: atom_id res chain seq x y z
N MET A 1 -17.66 -8.94 22.53
CA MET A 1 -16.84 -7.85 21.96
C MET A 1 -16.62 -6.82 23.06
N PRO A 2 -15.40 -6.33 23.29
CA PRO A 2 -15.17 -5.24 24.24
C PRO A 2 -15.98 -4.00 23.81
N PHE A 3 -16.57 -3.30 24.78
CA PHE A 3 -17.37 -2.10 24.55
C PHE A 3 -16.55 -1.02 23.81
N TRP A 4 -17.19 -0.25 22.94
CA TRP A 4 -16.54 0.85 22.20
C TRP A 4 -16.53 2.12 23.05
N THR A 5 -15.39 2.77 23.18
CA THR A 5 -15.19 3.95 24.02
C THR A 5 -14.77 5.17 23.23
N THR A 6 -14.90 6.36 23.82
CA THR A 6 -14.34 7.60 23.27
C THR A 6 -12.84 7.52 23.05
N GLN A 7 -12.13 6.80 23.92
CA GLN A 7 -10.70 6.53 23.79
C GLN A 7 -10.39 5.71 22.53
N ASP A 8 -11.24 4.75 22.20
CA ASP A 8 -11.10 3.93 21.00
C ASP A 8 -11.29 4.74 19.73
N THR A 9 -12.28 5.63 19.71
CA THR A 9 -12.48 6.59 18.61
C THR A 9 -11.23 7.45 18.40
N ARG A 10 -10.65 7.99 19.49
CA ARG A 10 -9.42 8.80 19.42
C ARG A 10 -8.26 8.00 18.83
N ASN A 11 -8.05 6.77 19.31
CA ASN A 11 -6.95 5.92 18.86
C ASN A 11 -7.12 5.50 17.39
N ALA A 12 -8.33 5.14 16.96
CA ALA A 12 -8.63 4.81 15.57
C ALA A 12 -8.36 5.99 14.62
N ILE A 13 -8.69 7.22 15.04
CA ILE A 13 -8.37 8.43 14.27
C ILE A 13 -6.85 8.58 14.14
N ILE A 14 -6.11 8.50 15.24
CA ILE A 14 -4.64 8.64 15.23
C ILE A 14 -4.00 7.58 14.33
N SER A 15 -4.42 6.31 14.42
CA SER A 15 -3.93 5.24 13.56
C SER A 15 -4.20 5.48 12.08
N SER A 16 -5.28 6.20 11.75
CA SER A 16 -5.65 6.55 10.36
C SER A 16 -4.85 7.72 9.80
N LEU A 17 -4.33 8.60 10.67
CA LEU A 17 -3.50 9.73 10.25
C LEU A 17 -2.15 9.28 9.69
N ILE A 18 -1.61 8.15 10.14
CA ILE A 18 -0.31 7.62 9.69
C ILE A 18 -0.33 7.28 8.18
N PRO A 19 -1.20 6.37 7.69
CA PRO A 19 -1.27 6.05 6.27
C PRO A 19 -1.74 7.26 5.42
N ALA A 20 -2.62 8.11 5.94
CA ALA A 20 -3.05 9.32 5.25
C ALA A 20 -1.89 10.32 5.07
N GLY A 21 -1.11 10.57 6.11
CA GLY A 21 0.06 11.45 6.06
C GLY A 21 1.15 10.93 5.11
N ALA A 22 1.39 9.62 5.12
CA ALA A 22 2.32 8.97 4.19
C ALA A 22 1.88 9.13 2.73
N ALA A 23 0.58 8.95 2.44
CA ALA A 23 0.03 9.12 1.09
C ALA A 23 0.12 10.58 0.60
N VAL A 24 -0.22 11.55 1.45
CA VAL A 24 -0.12 12.98 1.13
C VAL A 24 1.34 13.37 0.87
N ALA A 25 2.27 12.92 1.71
CA ALA A 25 3.70 13.17 1.52
C ALA A 25 4.22 12.56 0.22
N ALA A 26 3.80 11.33 -0.12
CA ALA A 26 4.14 10.67 -1.37
C ALA A 26 3.65 11.48 -2.58
N PHE A 27 2.37 11.84 -2.59
CA PHE A 27 1.76 12.61 -3.67
C PHE A 27 2.45 13.97 -3.85
N ALA A 28 2.67 14.71 -2.75
CA ALA A 28 3.37 15.98 -2.79
C ALA A 28 4.81 15.87 -3.30
N SER A 29 5.49 14.75 -3.02
CA SER A 29 6.85 14.48 -3.52
C SER A 29 6.88 14.29 -5.03
N PHE A 30 5.87 13.62 -5.60
CA PHE A 30 5.77 13.38 -7.04
C PHE A 30 5.26 14.59 -7.81
N ALA A 31 4.26 15.31 -7.28
CA ALA A 31 3.65 16.46 -7.96
C ALA A 31 4.65 17.61 -8.21
N LYS A 32 5.74 17.68 -7.43
CA LYS A 32 6.78 18.71 -7.56
C LYS A 32 7.96 18.29 -8.44
N ASP A 33 8.01 17.05 -8.90
CA ASP A 33 9.17 16.49 -9.59
C ASP A 33 8.87 16.29 -11.08
N GLN A 34 9.10 17.35 -11.86
CA GLN A 34 8.84 17.34 -13.31
C GLN A 34 9.68 16.29 -14.04
N GLN A 35 10.92 16.04 -13.61
CA GLN A 35 11.78 15.05 -14.24
C GLN A 35 11.25 13.62 -14.06
N VAL A 36 10.63 13.34 -12.92
CA VAL A 36 9.95 12.06 -12.67
C VAL A 36 8.67 11.96 -13.49
N ALA A 37 7.90 13.04 -13.60
CA ALA A 37 6.69 13.08 -14.43
C ALA A 37 7.02 12.82 -15.91
N ASP A 38 8.04 13.49 -16.46
CA ASP A 38 8.47 13.34 -17.85
C ASP A 38 9.02 11.93 -18.11
N TRP A 39 9.83 11.40 -17.17
CA TRP A 39 10.30 10.02 -17.25
C TRP A 39 9.13 9.03 -17.23
N TRP A 40 8.20 9.18 -16.29
CA TRP A 40 7.04 8.30 -16.19
C TRP A 40 6.19 8.38 -17.46
N ALA A 41 6.00 9.57 -18.04
CA ALA A 41 5.27 9.77 -19.28
C ALA A 41 5.93 9.06 -20.48
N ALA A 42 7.26 9.09 -20.58
CA ALA A 42 8.04 8.47 -21.66
C ALA A 42 8.02 6.94 -21.66
N LEU A 43 7.72 6.30 -20.52
CA LEU A 43 7.63 4.84 -20.42
C LEU A 43 6.51 4.26 -21.28
N LYS A 44 6.80 3.17 -21.97
CA LYS A 44 5.77 2.34 -22.62
C LYS A 44 4.88 1.71 -21.55
N LYS A 45 3.57 1.95 -21.64
CA LYS A 45 2.56 1.42 -20.71
C LYS A 45 1.61 0.51 -21.47
N PRO A 46 1.14 -0.58 -20.83
CA PRO A 46 0.21 -1.49 -21.48
C PRO A 46 -1.15 -0.80 -21.72
N ASN A 47 -1.85 -1.22 -22.78
CA ASN A 47 -3.10 -0.58 -23.22
C ASN A 47 -4.25 -0.64 -22.19
N TRP A 48 -4.19 -1.59 -21.26
CA TRP A 48 -5.19 -1.75 -20.19
C TRP A 48 -4.94 -0.83 -18.99
N ALA A 49 -3.75 -0.22 -18.86
CA ALA A 49 -3.45 0.64 -17.73
C ALA A 49 -4.28 1.93 -17.80
N PRO A 50 -4.88 2.39 -16.69
CA PRO A 50 -5.53 3.70 -16.65
C PRO A 50 -4.57 4.80 -17.11
N LYS A 51 -5.04 5.66 -18.01
CA LYS A 51 -4.26 6.79 -18.55
C LYS A 51 -4.32 8.02 -17.63
N ASP A 52 -5.43 8.16 -16.89
CA ASP A 52 -5.62 9.26 -15.96
C ASP A 52 -5.03 8.93 -14.58
N VAL A 53 -4.04 9.72 -14.17
CA VAL A 53 -3.38 9.61 -12.86
C VAL A 53 -4.39 9.78 -11.70
N ARG A 54 -5.46 10.55 -11.91
CA ARG A 54 -6.50 10.81 -10.90
C ARG A 54 -7.25 9.53 -10.50
N VAL A 55 -7.38 8.56 -11.43
CA VAL A 55 -8.01 7.27 -11.14
C VAL A 55 -7.17 6.50 -10.12
N TYR A 56 -5.85 6.46 -10.30
CA TYR A 56 -4.96 5.81 -9.33
C TYR A 56 -5.07 6.45 -7.96
N SER A 57 -4.99 7.78 -7.89
CA SER A 57 -5.10 8.51 -6.63
C SER A 57 -6.46 8.35 -5.95
N ALA A 58 -7.56 8.29 -6.70
CA ALA A 58 -8.89 8.04 -6.13
C ALA A 58 -8.98 6.63 -5.53
N VAL A 59 -8.49 5.61 -6.24
CA VAL A 59 -8.51 4.23 -5.74
C VAL A 59 -7.53 4.05 -4.56
N ASP A 60 -6.37 4.70 -4.59
CA ASP A 60 -5.45 4.75 -3.45
C ASP A 60 -6.15 5.31 -2.21
N LEU A 61 -6.81 6.48 -2.33
CA LEU A 61 -7.53 7.07 -1.21
C LEU A 61 -8.64 6.17 -0.67
N LEU A 62 -9.42 5.54 -1.55
CA LEU A 62 -10.49 4.63 -1.16
C LEU A 62 -9.94 3.42 -0.39
N THR A 63 -8.88 2.80 -0.92
CA THR A 63 -8.29 1.57 -0.35
C THR A 63 -7.47 1.83 0.91
N LEU A 64 -6.89 3.02 1.07
CA LEU A 64 -6.14 3.42 2.26
C LEU A 64 -7.05 3.86 3.42
N SER A 65 -8.24 4.39 3.11
CA SER A 65 -9.16 4.94 4.11
C SER A 65 -9.53 3.98 5.26
N PRO A 66 -9.82 2.67 5.05
CA PRO A 66 -10.20 1.79 6.15
C PRO A 66 -8.99 1.23 6.91
N LEU A 67 -7.75 1.41 6.43
CA LEU A 67 -6.57 0.71 6.98
C LEU A 67 -6.24 1.13 8.40
N GLY A 68 -6.36 2.43 8.70
CA GLY A 68 -6.14 2.94 10.06
C GLY A 68 -7.11 2.33 11.05
N TYR A 69 -8.40 2.34 10.73
CA TYR A 69 -9.44 1.71 11.54
C TYR A 69 -9.23 0.20 11.68
N ALA A 70 -8.90 -0.49 10.58
CA ALA A 70 -8.63 -1.94 10.60
C ALA A 70 -7.43 -2.29 11.49
N SER A 71 -6.33 -1.52 11.41
CA SER A 71 -5.16 -1.73 12.26
C SER A 71 -5.49 -1.54 13.75
N TYR A 72 -6.33 -0.56 14.07
CA TYR A 72 -6.78 -0.33 15.43
C TYR A 72 -7.70 -1.46 15.94
N LEU A 73 -8.60 -1.97 15.10
CA LEU A 73 -9.42 -3.13 15.46
C LEU A 73 -8.57 -4.35 15.80
N VAL A 74 -7.53 -4.63 15.01
CA VAL A 74 -6.59 -5.72 15.27
C VAL A 74 -5.82 -5.50 16.56
N TYR A 75 -5.33 -4.28 16.80
CA TYR A 75 -4.68 -3.94 18.05
C TYR A 75 -5.61 -4.17 19.25
N LYS A 76 -6.85 -3.67 19.20
CA LYS A 76 -7.80 -3.78 20.30
C LYS A 76 -8.25 -5.22 20.54
N ASN A 77 -8.69 -5.91 19.50
CA ASN A 77 -9.29 -7.23 19.60
C ASN A 77 -8.25 -8.35 19.71
N GLY A 78 -7.01 -8.09 19.27
CA GLY A 78 -5.87 -8.98 19.40
C GLY A 78 -5.12 -8.86 20.73
N GLY A 79 -5.66 -8.14 21.73
CA GLY A 79 -5.01 -8.00 23.04
C GLY A 79 -3.74 -7.14 23.00
N GLY A 80 -3.68 -6.15 22.11
CA GLY A 80 -2.57 -5.21 22.00
C GLY A 80 -1.25 -5.86 21.60
N PHE A 81 -0.14 -5.34 22.13
CA PHE A 81 1.20 -5.87 21.92
C PHE A 81 1.59 -6.93 22.96
N ASP A 82 0.63 -7.59 23.62
CA ASP A 82 0.95 -8.67 24.54
C ASP A 82 1.08 -10.01 23.78
N TYR A 83 0.38 -10.16 22.66
CA TYR A 83 0.34 -11.40 21.87
C TYR A 83 1.20 -11.32 20.60
N ASN A 84 1.92 -12.42 20.32
CA ASN A 84 2.82 -12.51 19.17
C ASN A 84 2.08 -12.44 17.84
N ASP A 85 0.89 -13.02 17.74
CA ASP A 85 0.09 -13.00 16.51
C ASP A 85 -0.32 -11.57 16.13
N THR A 86 -0.70 -10.76 17.11
CA THR A 86 -1.06 -9.35 16.92
C THR A 86 0.16 -8.50 16.55
N LYS A 87 1.31 -8.73 17.19
CA LYS A 87 2.59 -8.11 16.79
C LYS A 87 2.94 -8.44 15.35
N LEU A 88 2.84 -9.72 14.97
CA LEU A 88 3.15 -10.18 13.62
C LEU A 88 2.20 -9.54 12.60
N ALA A 89 0.89 -9.54 12.88
CA ALA A 89 -0.11 -8.93 12.01
C ALA A 89 0.16 -7.44 11.79
N LEU A 90 0.35 -6.68 12.87
CA LEU A 90 0.65 -5.24 12.80
C LEU A 90 2.03 -4.97 12.19
N GLY A 91 3.01 -5.86 12.40
CA GLY A 91 4.33 -5.81 11.80
C GLY A 91 4.29 -6.00 10.28
N LEU A 92 3.52 -6.98 9.79
CA LEU A 92 3.27 -7.19 8.36
C LEU A 92 2.59 -5.98 7.71
N TYR A 93 1.58 -5.43 8.38
CA TYR A 93 0.91 -4.21 7.95
C TYR A 93 1.89 -3.02 7.90
N GLY A 94 2.65 -2.79 8.99
CA GLY A 94 3.66 -1.73 9.04
C GLY A 94 4.72 -1.89 7.94
N ALA A 95 5.24 -3.10 7.73
CA ALA A 95 6.18 -3.40 6.66
C ALA A 95 5.59 -3.07 5.28
N SER A 96 4.33 -3.45 5.02
CA SER A 96 3.66 -3.15 3.74
C SER A 96 3.57 -1.64 3.48
N VAL A 97 3.24 -0.84 4.50
CA VAL A 97 3.15 0.62 4.39
C VAL A 97 4.55 1.23 4.22
N THR A 98 5.55 0.80 4.98
CA THR A 98 6.94 1.29 4.83
C THR A 98 7.50 1.00 3.45
N LEU A 99 7.28 -0.20 2.92
CA LEU A 99 7.69 -0.58 1.57
C LEU A 99 6.93 0.22 0.51
N ALA A 100 5.64 0.51 0.73
CA ALA A 100 4.86 1.38 -0.16
C ALA A 100 5.47 2.78 -0.23
N VAL A 101 5.83 3.37 0.91
CA VAL A 101 6.52 4.67 0.98
C VAL A 101 7.91 4.62 0.32
N ALA A 102 8.65 3.51 0.48
CA ALA A 102 9.94 3.29 -0.17
C ALA A 102 9.86 3.29 -1.72
N THR A 103 8.67 3.20 -2.30
CA THR A 103 8.46 3.38 -3.75
C THR A 103 8.85 4.79 -4.21
N ILE A 104 8.69 5.82 -3.37
CA ILE A 104 9.01 7.22 -3.72
C ILE A 104 10.47 7.37 -4.16
N PRO A 105 11.48 7.04 -3.34
CA PRO A 105 12.88 7.16 -3.76
C PRO A 105 13.24 6.23 -4.92
N ILE A 106 12.59 5.07 -5.07
CA ILE A 106 12.83 4.15 -6.21
C ILE A 106 12.41 4.79 -7.52
N VAL A 107 11.20 5.38 -7.56
CA VAL A 107 10.68 6.09 -8.73
C VAL A 107 11.54 7.32 -9.03
N LYS A 108 11.99 8.06 -8.02
CA LYS A 108 12.91 9.20 -8.20
C LYS A 108 14.24 8.80 -8.82
N LYS A 109 14.75 7.60 -8.49
CA LYS A 109 15.94 7.01 -9.13
C LYS A 109 15.67 6.42 -10.51
N LYS A 110 14.41 6.40 -10.97
CA LYS A 110 14.00 5.90 -12.30
C LYS A 110 14.32 4.40 -12.52
N GLU A 111 14.32 3.63 -11.44
CA GLU A 111 14.75 2.22 -11.40
C GLU A 111 13.56 1.24 -11.54
N LEU A 112 13.17 0.89 -12.78
CA LEU A 112 12.04 -0.01 -13.04
C LEU A 112 12.21 -1.42 -12.44
N GLY A 113 13.44 -1.95 -12.44
CA GLY A 113 13.72 -3.27 -11.87
C GLY A 113 13.47 -3.32 -10.36
N CYS A 114 13.89 -2.27 -9.65
CA CYS A 114 13.62 -2.12 -8.22
C CYS A 114 12.14 -1.84 -7.95
N LEU A 115 11.47 -1.06 -8.81
CA LEU A 115 10.05 -0.73 -8.68
C LEU A 115 9.18 -1.99 -8.70
N TRP A 116 9.37 -2.86 -9.68
CA TRP A 116 8.65 -4.14 -9.78
C TRP A 116 8.89 -5.05 -8.55
N LYS A 117 10.14 -5.19 -8.12
CA LYS A 117 10.48 -6.03 -6.96
C LYS A 117 9.83 -5.47 -5.69
N ASN A 118 9.96 -4.17 -5.45
CA ASN A 118 9.39 -3.52 -4.27
C ASN A 118 7.86 -3.64 -4.24
N THR A 119 7.17 -3.31 -5.33
CA THR A 119 5.71 -3.41 -5.42
C THR A 119 5.20 -4.84 -5.24
N THR A 120 5.96 -5.85 -5.70
CA THR A 120 5.66 -7.26 -5.43
C THR A 120 5.75 -7.57 -3.93
N VAL A 121 6.80 -7.12 -3.24
CA VAL A 121 6.93 -7.33 -1.79
C VAL A 121 5.84 -6.59 -1.02
N VAL A 122 5.47 -5.37 -1.44
CA VAL A 122 4.31 -4.64 -0.89
C VAL A 122 3.04 -5.48 -1.02
N SER A 123 2.76 -6.02 -2.20
CA SER A 123 1.57 -6.84 -2.42
C SER A 123 1.55 -8.11 -1.55
N LEU A 124 2.67 -8.82 -1.47
CA LEU A 124 2.78 -10.03 -0.64
C LEU A 124 2.60 -9.72 0.85
N THR A 125 3.23 -8.66 1.34
CA THR A 125 3.10 -8.24 2.75
C THR A 125 1.71 -7.71 3.07
N ALA A 126 1.06 -6.98 2.15
CA ALA A 126 -0.32 -6.53 2.29
C ALA A 126 -1.32 -7.70 2.32
N ALA A 127 -1.12 -8.71 1.46
CA ALA A 127 -1.93 -9.93 1.46
C ALA A 127 -1.74 -10.73 2.76
N ALA A 128 -0.49 -10.89 3.22
CA ALA A 128 -0.19 -11.54 4.49
C ALA A 128 -0.79 -10.78 5.69
N ALA A 129 -0.71 -9.44 5.69
CA ALA A 129 -1.34 -8.59 6.70
C ALA A 129 -2.86 -8.75 6.69
N SER A 130 -3.52 -8.73 5.53
CA SER A 130 -4.96 -8.94 5.41
C SER A 130 -5.39 -10.30 5.96
N PHE A 131 -4.65 -11.36 5.65
CA PHE A 131 -4.91 -12.69 6.20
C PHE A 131 -4.71 -12.76 7.72
N ALA A 132 -3.62 -12.21 8.23
CA ALA A 132 -3.34 -12.17 9.66
C ALA A 132 -4.40 -11.34 10.41
N PHE A 133 -4.81 -10.20 9.84
CA PHE A 133 -5.89 -9.36 10.35
C PHE A 133 -7.19 -10.17 10.41
N TYR A 134 -7.53 -10.92 9.35
CA TYR A 134 -8.74 -11.74 9.32
C TYR A 134 -8.78 -12.83 10.41
N LYS A 135 -7.61 -13.37 10.79
CA LYS A 135 -7.50 -14.36 11.87
C LYS A 135 -7.76 -13.76 13.25
N ILE A 136 -7.41 -12.49 13.46
CA ILE A 136 -7.62 -11.77 14.72
C ILE A 136 -9.01 -11.13 14.77
N ASP A 137 -9.37 -10.40 13.72
CA ASP A 137 -10.66 -9.75 13.56
C ASP A 137 -11.12 -9.85 12.08
N LYS A 138 -12.20 -10.61 11.85
CA LYS A 138 -12.74 -10.85 10.51
C LYS A 138 -13.10 -9.55 9.78
N LYS A 139 -13.62 -8.54 10.48
CA LYS A 139 -14.01 -7.26 9.87
C LYS A 139 -12.75 -6.50 9.44
N ALA A 140 -11.75 -6.42 10.31
CA ALA A 140 -10.48 -5.79 9.99
C ALA A 140 -9.80 -6.45 8.79
N GLY A 141 -9.77 -7.78 8.74
CA GLY A 141 -9.23 -8.51 7.58
C GLY A 141 -9.92 -8.14 6.27
N LEU A 142 -11.26 -8.15 6.26
CA LEU A 142 -12.07 -7.80 5.08
C LEU A 142 -11.87 -6.34 4.64
N LEU A 143 -11.69 -5.42 5.59
CA LEU A 143 -11.42 -4.01 5.30
C LEU A 143 -10.08 -3.78 4.60
N VAL A 144 -9.10 -4.67 4.79
CA VAL A 144 -7.77 -4.60 4.16
C VAL A 144 -7.75 -5.29 2.78
N VAL A 145 -8.73 -6.15 2.46
CA VAL A 145 -8.77 -6.88 1.17
C VAL A 145 -8.69 -5.95 -0.05
N PRO A 146 -9.45 -4.84 -0.15
CA PRO A 146 -9.35 -3.94 -1.29
C PRO A 146 -7.93 -3.38 -1.49
N PHE A 147 -7.24 -3.05 -0.40
CA PHE A 147 -5.84 -2.60 -0.45
C PHE A 147 -4.88 -3.71 -0.92
N ALA A 148 -5.06 -4.94 -0.44
CA ALA A 148 -4.25 -6.08 -0.89
C ALA A 148 -4.45 -6.36 -2.41
N VAL A 149 -5.69 -6.29 -2.90
CA VAL A 149 -5.99 -6.42 -4.33
C VAL A 149 -5.37 -5.29 -5.15
N TRP A 150 -5.47 -4.05 -4.65
CA TRP A 150 -4.94 -2.89 -5.34
C TRP A 150 -3.41 -2.87 -5.41
N THR A 151 -2.72 -3.30 -4.35
CA THR A 151 -1.26 -3.48 -4.37
C THR A 151 -0.83 -4.61 -5.31
N ALA A 152 -1.63 -5.68 -5.46
CA ALA A 152 -1.39 -6.72 -6.46
C ALA A 152 -1.52 -6.17 -7.89
N PHE A 153 -2.51 -5.32 -8.14
CA PHE A 153 -2.63 -4.59 -9.40
C PHE A 153 -1.39 -3.74 -9.69
N TYR A 154 -0.87 -3.00 -8.71
CA TYR A 154 0.39 -2.23 -8.87
C TYR A 154 1.59 -3.12 -9.18
N ALA A 155 1.72 -4.27 -8.52
CA ALA A 155 2.80 -5.21 -8.81
C ALA A 155 2.74 -5.71 -10.26
N TYR A 156 1.53 -6.07 -10.74
CA TYR A 156 1.33 -6.49 -12.12
C TYR A 156 1.54 -5.35 -13.13
N LEU A 157 1.15 -4.13 -12.79
CA LEU A 157 1.43 -2.94 -13.60
C LEU A 157 2.93 -2.66 -13.71
N ALA A 158 3.64 -2.67 -12.59
CA ALA A 158 5.09 -2.46 -12.57
C ALA A 158 5.83 -3.55 -13.37
N TYR A 159 5.40 -4.82 -13.26
CA TYR A 159 5.89 -5.91 -14.09
C TYR A 159 5.70 -5.62 -15.57
N SER A 160 4.48 -5.25 -15.96
CA SER A 160 4.10 -5.07 -17.35
C SER A 160 4.85 -3.89 -17.97
N ILE A 161 4.94 -2.77 -17.26
CA ILE A 161 5.75 -1.62 -17.67
C ILE A 161 7.23 -2.04 -17.82
N LYS A 162 7.79 -2.77 -16.85
CA LYS A 162 9.16 -3.26 -16.95
C LYS A 162 9.33 -4.13 -18.20
N LYS A 163 8.44 -5.09 -18.44
CA LYS A 163 8.48 -5.99 -19.60
C LYS A 163 8.45 -5.24 -20.94
N GLU A 164 7.65 -4.19 -21.05
CA GLU A 164 7.53 -3.38 -22.28
C GLU A 164 8.76 -2.48 -22.52
N ASN A 165 9.53 -2.16 -21.48
CA ASN A 165 10.69 -1.26 -21.55
C ASN A 165 12.04 -1.98 -21.35
N ASP A 166 12.04 -3.26 -21.01
CA ASP A 166 13.25 -4.07 -21.02
C ASP A 166 13.79 -4.14 -22.46
N PRO A 167 15.12 -4.01 -22.65
CA PRO A 167 15.71 -4.23 -23.96
C PRO A 167 15.32 -5.64 -24.42
N ILE A 168 14.88 -5.76 -25.67
CA ILE A 168 14.55 -7.07 -26.24
C ILE A 168 15.82 -7.91 -26.18
N LYS A 169 15.86 -8.88 -25.26
CA LYS A 169 16.88 -9.92 -25.26
C LYS A 169 16.52 -10.89 -26.40
N ASN A 170 16.81 -10.50 -27.64
CA ASN A 170 16.76 -11.40 -28.79
C ASN A 170 17.87 -12.46 -28.61
N LEU A 171 17.53 -13.75 -28.62
CA LEU A 171 17.63 -14.69 -29.76
C LEU A 171 19.08 -14.88 -30.24
#